data_AF-A0A7X9NZU3-F1
#
_entry.id   AF-A0A7X9NZU3-F1
#
_cell.length_a   1.000
_cell.length_b   1.000
_cell.length_c   1.000
_cell.angle_alpha   90.00
_cell.angle_beta   90.00
_cell.angle_gamma   90.00
#
_symmetry.space_group_name_H-M   'P 1'
#
loop_
_entity.id
_entity.type
_entity.pdbx_description
1 polymer ?
#
loop_
_entity_poly.entity_id
_entity_poly.type
_entity_poly.pdbx_seq_one_letter_code
_entity_poly.pdbx_strand_id
1 'polypeptide(L)'
;MNLIGSLHLSVLFDRCHLNGMVMKGGQPKYATCFNQGNQKQSWRSEITTGGVLIDIESNQIITDGLAMPHSPRLINGKMYCLLSAKGEFVEIDLKSGKVNTLLSLNAFVRGMDHIGDYLFIGMSKLRENSSTFKQLIPHIKNNRAGIAIIHLPTMSFQGEILYKSSVDEIYDVKLFPNLKRPNILHPDSPESKMAVSTPIASYWQKITNAE
;
A
#
# COMPACT_ATOMS: atom_id res chain seq x y z
N MET A 1 -20.76 9.09 16.72
CA MET A 1 -19.36 9.46 16.43
C MET A 1 -19.21 9.43 14.91
N ASN A 2 -19.39 10.59 14.26
CA ASN A 2 -19.38 10.69 12.79
C ASN A 2 -17.93 10.77 12.31
N LEU A 3 -17.36 9.63 11.91
CA LEU A 3 -16.01 9.59 11.31
C LEU A 3 -16.01 10.08 9.85
N ILE A 4 -17.17 10.15 9.19
CA ILE A 4 -17.31 10.55 7.77
C ILE A 4 -18.53 11.46 7.58
N GLY A 5 -18.69 12.47 8.44
CA GLY A 5 -19.74 13.49 8.31
C GLY A 5 -19.14 14.81 7.86
N SER A 6 -19.42 15.24 6.63
CA SER A 6 -19.01 16.53 6.04
C SER A 6 -17.48 16.69 5.91
N LEU A 7 -16.93 16.30 4.75
CA LEU A 7 -15.66 16.82 4.24
C LEU A 7 -15.83 18.31 3.89
N HIS A 8 -15.82 19.16 4.92
CA HIS A 8 -15.42 20.56 4.76
C HIS A 8 -13.92 20.55 4.48
N LEU A 9 -13.56 20.81 3.21
CA LEU A 9 -12.21 20.87 2.64
C LEU A 9 -11.37 22.05 3.20
N SER A 10 -11.29 22.22 4.53
CA SER A 10 -10.61 23.38 5.15
C SER A 10 -9.55 23.05 6.21
N VAL A 11 -9.06 21.81 6.30
CA VAL A 11 -8.00 21.46 7.26
C VAL A 11 -6.72 20.98 6.56
N LEU A 12 -5.66 21.79 6.64
CA LEU A 12 -4.33 21.58 6.03
C LEU A 12 -3.42 20.60 6.80
N PHE A 13 -3.95 19.81 7.73
CA PHE A 13 -3.13 18.96 8.59
C PHE A 13 -3.61 17.52 8.59
N ASP A 14 -2.66 16.59 8.60
CA ASP A 14 -2.87 15.14 8.73
C ASP A 14 -3.53 14.81 10.07
N ARG A 15 -4.86 14.65 10.05
CA ARG A 15 -5.69 14.36 11.23
C ARG A 15 -6.09 12.90 11.33
N CYS A 16 -6.36 12.29 10.18
CA CYS A 16 -6.62 10.87 10.01
C CYS A 16 -5.64 10.40 8.93
N HIS A 17 -4.65 9.61 9.32
CA HIS A 17 -3.63 9.15 8.39
C HIS A 17 -4.16 7.94 7.63
N LEU A 18 -4.99 8.22 6.62
CA LEU A 18 -5.44 7.23 5.64
C LEU A 18 -4.23 6.73 4.85
N ASN A 19 -4.01 5.43 4.88
CA ASN A 19 -2.80 4.84 4.32
C ASN A 19 -3.07 3.85 3.18
N GLY A 20 -4.28 3.29 3.13
CA GLY A 20 -4.64 2.33 2.10
C GLY A 20 -6.13 2.22 1.91
N MET A 21 -6.54 1.76 0.74
CA MET A 21 -7.94 1.61 0.38
C MET A 21 -8.13 0.39 -0.53
N VAL A 22 -9.26 -0.29 -0.37
CA VAL A 22 -9.75 -1.36 -1.23
C VAL A 22 -10.93 -0.82 -2.03
N MET A 23 -10.86 -0.99 -3.35
CA MET A 23 -11.98 -0.72 -4.25
C MET A 23 -12.77 -2.02 -4.49
N LYS A 24 -14.10 -1.94 -4.47
CA LYS A 24 -15.00 -3.03 -4.85
C LYS A 24 -16.07 -2.47 -5.80
N GLY A 25 -16.17 -3.01 -7.00
CA GLY A 25 -17.13 -2.51 -8.00
C GLY A 25 -16.90 -1.04 -8.39
N GLY A 26 -15.65 -0.58 -8.40
CA GLY A 26 -15.30 0.81 -8.73
C GLY A 26 -15.55 1.82 -7.60
N GLN A 27 -16.02 1.38 -6.42
CA GLN A 27 -16.25 2.23 -5.26
C GLN A 27 -15.32 1.87 -4.10
N PRO A 28 -14.90 2.85 -3.27
CA PRO A 28 -14.22 2.58 -2.01
C PRO A 28 -15.05 1.67 -1.11
N LYS A 29 -14.46 0.57 -0.63
CA LYS A 29 -15.15 -0.38 0.27
C LYS A 29 -14.49 -0.50 1.63
N TYR A 30 -13.17 -0.63 1.67
CA TYR A 30 -12.42 -0.69 2.92
C TYR A 30 -11.27 0.30 2.92
N ALA A 31 -10.89 0.78 4.08
CA ALA A 31 -9.76 1.69 4.26
C ALA A 31 -8.91 1.28 5.47
N THR A 32 -7.60 1.48 5.38
CA THR A 32 -6.71 1.39 6.55
C THR A 32 -6.21 2.76 6.95
N CYS A 33 -6.17 3.01 8.25
CA CYS A 33 -5.60 4.22 8.84
C CYS A 33 -4.59 3.84 9.92
N PHE A 34 -3.63 4.73 10.23
CA PHE A 34 -2.67 4.47 11.31
C PHE A 34 -3.21 4.69 12.71
N ASN A 35 -4.33 5.40 12.85
CA ASN A 35 -5.12 5.44 14.07
C ASN A 35 -6.54 5.95 13.80
N GLN A 36 -7.35 6.02 14.87
CA GLN A 36 -8.72 6.57 14.85
C GLN A 36 -8.77 8.06 15.22
N GLY A 37 -7.63 8.66 15.57
CA GLY A 37 -7.56 10.03 16.04
C GLY A 37 -7.99 11.04 14.96
N ASN A 38 -8.39 12.22 15.41
CA ASN A 38 -8.76 13.37 14.57
C ASN A 38 -7.94 14.63 14.94
N GLN A 39 -6.84 14.43 15.66
CA GLN A 39 -5.89 15.48 16.00
C GLN A 39 -4.69 15.40 15.07
N LYS A 40 -4.07 16.56 14.82
CA LYS A 40 -2.89 16.67 13.97
C LYS A 40 -1.84 15.64 14.41
N GLN A 41 -1.48 14.74 13.50
CA GLN A 41 -0.41 13.77 13.68
C GLN A 41 -0.59 12.78 14.85
N SER A 42 -1.84 12.59 15.31
CA SER A 42 -2.15 11.71 16.45
C SER A 42 -1.67 10.27 16.30
N TRP A 43 -1.49 9.79 15.07
CA TRP A 43 -0.95 8.45 14.78
C TRP A 43 0.50 8.23 15.20
N ARG A 44 1.30 9.30 15.40
CA ARG A 44 2.75 9.15 15.66
C ARG A 44 3.05 8.42 16.97
N SER A 45 2.26 8.65 18.02
CA SER A 45 2.44 8.01 19.32
C SER A 45 1.97 6.55 19.34
N GLU A 46 1.12 6.16 18.39
CA GLU A 46 0.47 4.85 18.33
C GLU A 46 0.83 4.10 17.04
N ILE A 47 1.90 4.46 16.35
CA ILE A 47 2.16 3.98 14.99
C ILE A 47 2.26 2.45 14.88
N THR A 48 2.67 1.78 15.96
CA THR A 48 2.83 0.33 16.03
C THR A 48 1.60 -0.42 16.54
N THR A 49 0.57 0.28 17.03
CA THR A 49 -0.57 -0.33 17.75
C THR A 49 -1.92 0.31 17.46
N GLY A 50 -1.99 1.49 16.86
CA GLY A 50 -3.22 2.26 16.72
C GLY A 50 -4.01 1.96 15.45
N GLY A 51 -3.41 1.27 14.48
CA GLY A 51 -3.95 1.15 13.14
C GLY A 51 -5.29 0.42 13.09
N VAL A 52 -6.09 0.78 12.09
CA VAL A 52 -7.46 0.25 11.93
C VAL A 52 -7.75 -0.16 10.50
N LEU A 53 -8.71 -1.08 10.35
CA LEU A 53 -9.43 -1.36 9.12
C LEU A 53 -10.88 -0.90 9.27
N ILE A 54 -11.36 -0.11 8.32
CA ILE A 54 -12.69 0.50 8.32
C ILE A 54 -13.49 -0.04 7.13
N ASP A 55 -14.74 -0.43 7.36
CA ASP A 55 -15.75 -0.55 6.30
C ASP A 55 -16.33 0.84 6.02
N ILE A 56 -16.11 1.33 4.81
CA ILE A 56 -16.46 2.70 4.41
C ILE A 56 -17.98 2.85 4.30
N GLU A 57 -18.69 1.84 3.82
CA GLU A 57 -20.14 1.93 3.57
C GLU A 57 -20.91 1.98 4.89
N SER A 58 -20.54 1.14 5.86
CA SER A 58 -21.19 1.12 7.17
C SER A 58 -20.55 2.07 8.19
N ASN A 59 -19.42 2.69 7.83
CA ASN A 59 -18.60 3.49 8.72
C ASN A 59 -18.27 2.76 10.05
N GLN A 60 -17.90 1.48 9.95
CA GLN A 60 -17.58 0.62 11.10
C GLN A 60 -16.10 0.25 11.09
N ILE A 61 -15.50 0.18 12.28
CA ILE A 61 -14.16 -0.38 12.47
C ILE A 61 -14.30 -1.90 12.53
N ILE A 62 -13.68 -2.60 11.58
CA ILE A 62 -13.66 -4.07 11.52
C ILE A 62 -12.61 -4.62 12.48
N THR A 63 -11.43 -4.01 12.50
CA THR A 63 -10.37 -4.35 13.44
C THR A 63 -9.57 -3.10 13.77
N ASP A 64 -9.03 -3.07 14.99
CA ASP A 64 -8.04 -2.10 15.45
C ASP A 64 -6.77 -2.84 15.89
N GLY A 65 -5.83 -2.13 16.53
CA GLY A 65 -4.60 -2.76 17.02
C GLY A 65 -3.53 -3.00 15.94
N LEU A 66 -3.75 -2.54 14.70
CA LEU A 66 -2.89 -2.89 13.58
C LEU A 66 -1.58 -2.10 13.60
N ALA A 67 -0.47 -2.81 13.37
CA ALA A 67 0.86 -2.23 13.39
C ALA A 67 1.21 -1.60 12.03
N MET A 68 0.84 -0.32 11.87
CA MET A 68 1.06 0.48 10.68
C MET A 68 0.52 -0.18 9.39
N PRO A 69 -0.82 -0.36 9.28
CA PRO A 69 -1.46 -1.15 8.22
C PRO A 69 -1.35 -0.52 6.83
N HIS A 70 -0.66 -1.20 5.93
CA HIS A 70 -0.42 -0.81 4.55
C HIS A 70 -1.12 -1.72 3.53
N SER A 71 -1.33 -1.12 2.36
CA SER A 71 -1.68 -1.80 1.11
C SER A 71 -2.79 -2.84 1.25
N PRO A 72 -3.94 -2.51 1.87
CA PRO A 72 -5.03 -3.47 2.01
C PRO A 72 -5.47 -3.99 0.64
N ARG A 73 -5.81 -5.28 0.55
CA ARG A 73 -6.27 -5.94 -0.67
C ARG A 73 -7.39 -6.92 -0.37
N LEU A 74 -8.38 -6.96 -1.26
CA LEU A 74 -9.36 -8.04 -1.32
C LEU A 74 -8.93 -8.98 -2.44
N ILE A 75 -8.53 -10.20 -2.09
CA ILE A 75 -8.06 -11.22 -3.04
C ILE A 75 -8.94 -12.46 -2.83
N ASN A 76 -9.65 -12.90 -3.88
CA ASN A 76 -10.56 -14.05 -3.83
C ASN A 76 -11.55 -14.01 -2.64
N GLY A 77 -12.07 -12.82 -2.33
CA GLY A 77 -13.03 -12.60 -1.23
C GLY A 77 -12.42 -12.55 0.17
N LYS A 78 -11.10 -12.72 0.30
CA LYS A 78 -10.37 -12.63 1.56
C LYS A 78 -9.67 -11.28 1.69
N MET A 79 -9.65 -10.75 2.90
CA MET A 79 -9.05 -9.45 3.20
C MET A 79 -7.63 -9.63 3.70
N TYR A 80 -6.69 -8.97 3.04
CA TYR A 80 -5.27 -9.02 3.37
C TYR A 80 -4.72 -7.63 3.64
N CYS A 81 -3.69 -7.55 4.47
CA CYS A 81 -2.99 -6.31 4.80
C CYS A 81 -1.50 -6.58 5.09
N LEU A 82 -0.68 -5.54 4.91
CA LEU A 82 0.72 -5.53 5.34
C LEU A 82 0.83 -4.78 6.66
N LEU A 83 1.39 -5.41 7.69
CA LEU A 83 1.72 -4.74 8.96
C LEU A 83 3.19 -4.32 8.91
N SER A 84 3.44 -3.15 8.35
CA SER A 84 4.79 -2.68 8.02
C SER A 84 5.68 -2.52 9.24
N ALA A 85 5.12 -2.17 10.39
CA ALA A 85 5.86 -2.04 11.63
C ALA A 85 6.38 -3.39 12.17
N LYS A 86 5.76 -4.50 11.76
CA LYS A 86 6.16 -5.87 12.13
C LYS A 86 6.83 -6.65 10.99
N GLY A 87 6.73 -6.16 9.76
CA GLY A 87 7.21 -6.87 8.58
C GLY A 87 6.33 -8.06 8.18
N GLU A 88 5.04 -8.02 8.52
CA GLU A 88 4.12 -9.16 8.40
C GLU A 88 3.10 -8.98 7.27
N PHE A 89 2.75 -10.09 6.64
CA PHE A 89 1.58 -10.24 5.78
C PHE A 89 0.48 -10.98 6.54
N VAL A 90 -0.69 -10.38 6.62
CA VAL A 90 -1.80 -10.88 7.46
C VAL A 90 -3.09 -11.01 6.67
N GLU A 91 -3.91 -11.99 7.06
CA GLU A 91 -5.32 -12.10 6.70
C GLU A 91 -6.17 -11.50 7.84
N ILE A 92 -7.19 -10.74 7.50
CA ILE A 92 -8.15 -10.18 8.46
C ILE A 92 -9.50 -10.81 8.18
N ASP A 93 -10.06 -11.52 9.16
CA ASP A 93 -11.42 -12.03 9.06
C ASP A 93 -12.41 -10.87 9.15
N LEU A 94 -13.14 -10.59 8.07
CA LEU A 94 -14.04 -9.44 7.98
C LEU A 94 -15.26 -9.52 8.91
N LYS A 95 -15.58 -10.70 9.46
CA LYS A 95 -16.75 -10.89 10.34
C LYS A 95 -16.40 -10.69 11.80
N SER A 96 -15.26 -11.23 12.21
CA SER A 96 -14.80 -11.25 13.60
C SER A 96 -13.74 -10.18 13.90
N GLY A 97 -13.14 -9.58 12.87
CA GLY A 97 -12.00 -8.68 13.02
C GLY A 97 -10.69 -9.39 13.32
N LYS A 98 -10.67 -10.73 13.44
CA LYS A 98 -9.47 -11.47 13.85
C LYS A 98 -8.36 -11.33 12.81
N VAL A 99 -7.18 -10.95 13.28
CA VAL A 99 -5.96 -10.87 12.47
C VAL A 99 -5.20 -12.19 12.58
N ASN A 100 -4.87 -12.78 11.43
CA ASN A 100 -4.06 -13.99 11.33
C ASN A 100 -2.77 -13.69 10.55
N THR A 101 -1.63 -13.79 11.21
CA THR A 101 -0.33 -13.63 10.56
C THR A 101 -0.02 -14.84 9.70
N LEU A 102 0.18 -14.62 8.40
CA LEU A 102 0.43 -15.68 7.43
C LEU A 102 1.92 -15.86 7.14
N LEU A 103 2.65 -14.76 7.08
CA LEU A 103 4.08 -14.75 6.80
C LEU A 103 4.73 -13.51 7.44
N SER A 104 5.98 -13.64 7.87
CA SER A 104 6.85 -12.51 8.19
C SER A 104 8.04 -12.48 7.23
N LEU A 105 8.29 -11.32 6.65
CA LEU A 105 9.46 -11.05 5.81
C LEU A 105 10.60 -10.40 6.61
N ASN A 106 10.36 -10.05 7.89
CA ASN A 106 11.28 -9.29 8.74
C ASN A 106 11.86 -8.04 8.03
N ALA A 107 11.07 -7.45 7.12
CA ALA A 107 11.43 -6.34 6.25
C ALA A 107 10.38 -5.23 6.36
N PHE A 108 10.73 -4.00 6.02
CA PHE A 108 9.75 -2.91 6.03
C PHE A 108 8.83 -3.02 4.82
N VAL A 109 7.69 -3.70 4.99
CA VAL A 109 6.80 -4.10 3.89
C VAL A 109 5.80 -3.00 3.51
N ARG A 110 5.75 -2.61 2.23
CA ARG A 110 4.78 -1.65 1.69
C ARG A 110 4.56 -1.94 0.21
N GLY A 111 3.33 -1.77 -0.24
CA GLY A 111 2.94 -2.10 -1.60
C GLY A 111 2.73 -3.60 -1.78
N MET A 112 1.58 -3.96 -2.35
CA MET A 112 1.37 -5.32 -2.81
C MET A 112 0.40 -5.40 -3.98
N ASP A 113 0.64 -6.40 -4.81
CA ASP A 113 -0.28 -6.82 -5.86
C ASP A 113 -0.13 -8.32 -6.09
N HIS A 114 -1.12 -8.94 -6.72
CA HIS A 114 -1.10 -10.37 -7.01
C HIS A 114 -1.49 -10.63 -8.46
N ILE A 115 -0.99 -11.75 -8.99
CA ILE A 115 -1.41 -12.30 -10.27
C ILE A 115 -1.37 -13.82 -10.20
N GLY A 116 -2.50 -14.45 -10.53
CA GLY A 116 -2.67 -15.89 -10.29
C GLY A 116 -2.39 -16.24 -8.83
N ASP A 117 -1.53 -17.22 -8.62
CA ASP A 117 -1.17 -17.72 -7.29
C ASP A 117 0.01 -16.97 -6.64
N TYR A 118 0.54 -15.93 -7.29
CA TYR A 118 1.73 -15.22 -6.82
C TYR A 118 1.39 -13.82 -6.30
N LEU A 119 1.89 -13.54 -5.09
CA LEU A 119 1.83 -12.25 -4.43
C LEU A 119 3.19 -11.57 -4.47
N PHE A 120 3.20 -10.29 -4.81
CA PHE A 120 4.39 -9.46 -4.89
C PHE A 120 4.30 -8.40 -3.79
N ILE A 121 5.28 -8.38 -2.90
CA ILE A 121 5.31 -7.47 -1.74
C ILE A 121 6.55 -6.58 -1.84
N GLY A 122 6.35 -5.27 -1.81
CA GLY A 122 7.46 -4.32 -1.75
C GLY A 122 8.11 -4.31 -0.38
N MET A 123 9.44 -4.29 -0.36
CA MET A 123 10.29 -4.14 0.81
C MET A 123 11.06 -2.84 0.68
N SER A 124 11.10 -2.04 1.73
CA SER A 124 11.81 -0.77 1.78
C SER A 124 12.94 -0.80 2.81
N LYS A 125 13.87 0.13 2.70
CA LYS A 125 14.79 0.47 3.77
C LYS A 125 14.11 1.42 4.76
N LEU A 126 14.42 1.25 6.05
CA LEU A 126 14.09 2.22 7.09
C LEU A 126 15.10 3.36 7.05
N ARG A 127 14.61 4.61 7.08
CA ARG A 127 15.45 5.79 7.29
C ARG A 127 15.84 5.87 8.76
N GLU A 128 17.13 5.79 9.06
CA GLU A 128 17.67 5.80 10.43
C GLU A 128 17.37 7.11 11.20
N ASN A 129 17.19 8.22 10.48
CA ASN A 129 17.05 9.56 11.08
C ASN A 129 15.61 9.95 11.46
N SER A 130 14.62 9.08 11.28
CA SER A 130 13.23 9.36 11.68
C SER A 130 12.96 8.87 13.09
N SER A 131 12.59 9.78 14.01
CA SER A 131 12.18 9.44 15.37
C SER A 131 11.02 8.43 15.41
N THR A 132 10.14 8.50 14.41
CA THR A 132 9.02 7.60 14.22
C THR A 132 9.46 6.18 13.81
N PHE A 133 10.47 6.05 12.95
CA PHE A 133 10.93 4.74 12.47
C PHE A 133 11.85 4.00 13.44
N LYS A 134 12.42 4.69 14.44
CA LYS A 134 13.19 4.04 15.51
C LYS A 134 12.42 2.95 16.24
N GLN A 135 11.10 3.11 16.37
CA GLN A 135 10.21 2.13 17.01
C GLN A 135 10.09 0.81 16.20
N LEU A 136 10.43 0.84 14.89
CA LEU A 136 10.26 -0.31 14.00
C LEU A 136 11.52 -1.19 13.92
N ILE A 137 12.69 -0.62 14.24
CA ILE A 137 14.01 -1.26 14.09
C ILE A 137 14.06 -2.68 14.70
N PRO A 138 13.49 -2.96 15.90
CA PRO A 138 13.58 -4.31 16.48
C PRO A 138 12.95 -5.42 15.64
N HIS A 139 11.99 -5.09 14.78
CA HIS A 139 11.24 -6.06 13.96
C HIS A 139 11.76 -6.15 12.53
N ILE A 140 12.57 -5.19 12.08
CA ILE A 140 13.06 -5.11 10.71
C ILE A 140 14.55 -5.47 10.68
N LYS A 141 14.84 -6.75 10.42
CA LYS A 141 16.21 -7.26 10.27
C LYS A 141 16.71 -7.16 8.83
N ASN A 142 15.81 -7.27 7.86
CA ASN A 142 16.11 -7.21 6.43
C ASN A 142 15.91 -5.78 5.91
N ASN A 143 16.85 -4.89 6.23
CA ASN A 143 16.79 -3.48 5.83
C ASN A 143 17.24 -3.27 4.37
N ARG A 144 16.45 -3.76 3.41
CA ARG A 144 16.76 -3.72 1.97
C ARG A 144 15.55 -3.35 1.13
N ALA A 145 15.80 -2.66 0.01
CA ALA A 145 14.78 -2.33 -0.96
C ALA A 145 14.64 -3.43 -2.02
N GLY A 146 13.42 -3.86 -2.30
CA GLY A 146 13.18 -4.95 -3.24
C GLY A 146 11.72 -5.39 -3.31
N ILE A 147 11.46 -6.45 -4.08
CA ILE A 147 10.14 -7.06 -4.22
C ILE A 147 10.28 -8.54 -3.86
N ALA A 148 9.57 -8.98 -2.83
CA ALA A 148 9.45 -10.39 -2.47
C ALA A 148 8.32 -11.04 -3.28
N ILE A 149 8.54 -12.28 -3.72
CA ILE A 149 7.58 -13.07 -4.49
C ILE A 149 7.15 -14.25 -3.63
N ILE A 150 5.86 -14.33 -3.32
CA ILE A 150 5.26 -15.33 -2.42
C ILE A 150 4.25 -16.16 -3.19
N HIS A 151 4.28 -17.48 -3.03
CA HIS A 151 3.21 -18.35 -3.51
C HIS A 151 2.07 -18.31 -2.49
N LEU A 152 0.95 -17.68 -2.85
CA LEU A 152 -0.17 -17.40 -1.98
C LEU A 152 -0.82 -18.70 -1.42
N PRO A 153 -1.07 -19.77 -2.19
CA PRO A 153 -1.70 -20.97 -1.63
C PRO A 153 -0.92 -21.63 -0.48
N THR A 154 0.42 -21.62 -0.53
CA THR A 154 1.28 -22.28 0.47
C THR A 154 2.00 -21.31 1.40
N MET A 155 1.88 -20.00 1.16
CA MET A 155 2.63 -18.94 1.83
C MET A 155 4.15 -19.11 1.75
N SER A 156 4.67 -19.81 0.73
CA SER A 156 6.10 -20.04 0.57
C SER A 156 6.78 -18.91 -0.20
N PHE A 157 7.94 -18.48 0.27
CA PHE A 157 8.81 -17.56 -0.46
C PHE A 157 9.34 -18.24 -1.73
N GLN A 158 9.28 -17.54 -2.87
CA GLN A 158 9.66 -18.08 -4.18
C GLN A 158 10.89 -17.37 -4.77
N GLY A 159 11.17 -16.16 -4.32
CA GLY A 159 12.30 -15.38 -4.80
C GLY A 159 12.12 -13.90 -4.51
N GLU A 160 13.09 -13.11 -4.93
CA GLU A 160 13.06 -11.67 -4.78
C GLU A 160 13.81 -10.93 -5.87
N ILE A 161 13.38 -9.69 -6.11
CA ILE A 161 14.11 -8.71 -6.90
C ILE A 161 14.69 -7.70 -5.91
N LEU A 162 16.00 -7.47 -5.95
CA LEU A 162 16.66 -6.54 -5.04
C LEU A 162 17.20 -5.32 -5.77
N TYR A 163 16.88 -4.13 -5.26
CA TYR A 163 17.52 -2.91 -5.68
C TYR A 163 18.84 -2.73 -4.95
N LYS A 164 19.95 -2.77 -5.70
CA LYS A 164 21.30 -2.59 -5.13
C LYS A 164 21.68 -1.12 -4.96
N SER A 165 21.05 -0.22 -5.69
CA SER A 165 21.29 1.23 -5.61
C SER A 165 20.03 2.03 -6.00
N SER A 166 20.04 3.33 -5.70
CA SER A 166 19.08 4.34 -6.17
C SER A 166 17.63 4.24 -5.67
N VAL A 167 17.23 3.11 -5.09
CA VAL A 167 15.90 2.91 -4.50
C VAL A 167 16.07 2.47 -3.06
N ASP A 168 15.55 3.28 -2.14
CA ASP A 168 15.45 2.94 -0.72
C ASP A 168 14.01 2.65 -0.33
N GLU A 169 13.04 3.28 -0.99
CA GLU A 169 11.64 3.22 -0.60
C GLU A 169 10.74 2.82 -1.76
N ILE A 170 9.87 1.86 -1.47
CA ILE A 170 8.77 1.42 -2.32
C ILE A 170 7.48 1.75 -1.57
N TYR A 171 6.60 2.50 -2.22
CA TYR A 171 5.31 2.92 -1.65
C TYR A 171 4.16 2.02 -2.08
N ASP A 172 4.16 1.58 -3.34
CA ASP A 172 3.20 0.59 -3.84
C ASP A 172 3.85 -0.35 -4.86
N VAL A 173 3.23 -1.51 -5.07
CA VAL A 173 3.56 -2.47 -6.13
C VAL A 173 2.32 -2.66 -6.97
N LYS A 174 2.47 -2.57 -8.29
CA LYS A 174 1.40 -2.87 -9.25
C LYS A 174 1.89 -3.69 -10.43
N LEU A 175 1.10 -4.69 -10.78
CA LEU A 175 1.40 -5.63 -11.84
C LEU A 175 0.57 -5.27 -13.07
N PHE A 176 1.24 -5.15 -14.21
CA PHE A 176 0.61 -4.92 -15.50
C PHE A 176 0.97 -6.07 -16.43
N PRO A 177 0.17 -7.17 -16.40
CA PRO A 177 0.45 -8.31 -17.27
C PRO A 177 0.36 -7.93 -18.74
N ASN A 178 1.15 -8.61 -19.56
CA ASN A 178 1.15 -8.45 -21.02
C ASN A 178 1.65 -7.08 -21.54
N LEU A 179 2.23 -6.23 -20.69
CA LEU A 179 2.98 -5.04 -21.14
C LEU A 179 4.43 -5.39 -21.47
N LYS A 180 4.91 -4.97 -22.64
CA LYS A 180 6.29 -5.20 -23.08
C LYS A 180 7.21 -3.97 -22.93
N ARG A 181 6.65 -2.76 -23.03
CA ARG A 181 7.41 -1.50 -23.03
C ARG A 181 6.64 -0.40 -22.28
N PRO A 182 6.43 -0.53 -20.96
CA PRO A 182 5.85 0.55 -20.19
C PRO A 182 6.83 1.72 -20.14
N ASN A 183 6.36 2.92 -20.46
CA ASN A 183 7.09 4.17 -20.23
C ASN A 183 6.44 4.89 -19.05
N ILE A 184 7.26 5.37 -18.12
CA ILE A 184 6.82 6.29 -17.07
C ILE A 184 7.25 7.67 -17.51
N LEU A 185 6.27 8.55 -17.71
CA LEU A 185 6.52 9.94 -18.11
C LEU A 185 6.32 10.85 -16.92
N HIS A 186 7.15 11.88 -16.82
CA HIS A 186 6.92 12.95 -15.87
C HIS A 186 5.70 13.76 -16.33
N PRO A 187 4.78 14.18 -15.44
CA PRO A 187 3.60 14.97 -15.83
C PRO A 187 3.92 16.26 -16.58
N ASP A 188 5.11 16.82 -16.34
CA ASP A 188 5.57 18.04 -17.01
C ASP A 188 6.39 17.78 -18.29
N SER A 189 6.70 16.52 -18.61
CA SER A 189 7.46 16.20 -19.82
C SER A 189 6.60 16.49 -21.06
N PRO A 190 7.15 17.06 -22.14
CA PRO A 190 6.38 17.31 -23.37
C PRO A 190 5.71 16.04 -23.91
N GLU A 191 6.37 14.89 -23.77
CA GLU A 191 5.88 13.58 -24.20
C GLU A 191 4.57 13.21 -23.49
N SER A 192 4.38 13.60 -22.23
CA SER A 192 3.14 13.31 -21.48
C SER A 192 1.89 13.90 -22.15
N LYS A 193 2.05 14.98 -22.93
CA LYS A 193 0.97 15.65 -23.67
C LYS A 193 0.72 15.05 -25.06
N MET A 194 1.58 14.13 -25.51
CA MET A 194 1.51 13.52 -26.83
C MET A 194 0.59 12.28 -26.86
N ALA A 195 0.18 11.78 -25.70
CA ALA A 195 -0.75 10.65 -25.61
C ALA A 195 -2.18 11.09 -25.92
N VAL A 196 -2.83 10.43 -26.88
CA VAL A 196 -4.26 10.58 -27.15
C VAL A 196 -4.96 9.30 -26.75
N SER A 197 -5.84 9.37 -25.75
CA SER A 197 -6.61 8.22 -25.28
C SER A 197 -8.06 8.32 -25.74
N THR A 198 -8.58 7.26 -26.34
CA THR A 198 -9.99 7.08 -26.70
C THR A 198 -10.55 5.89 -25.91
N PRO A 199 -11.88 5.69 -25.85
CA PRO A 199 -12.46 4.53 -25.15
C PRO A 199 -11.98 3.15 -25.65
N ILE A 200 -11.44 3.08 -26.89
CA ILE A 200 -11.08 1.83 -27.55
C ILE A 200 -9.58 1.68 -27.83
N ALA A 201 -8.80 2.77 -27.75
CA ALA A 201 -7.39 2.77 -28.10
C ALA A 201 -6.64 3.98 -27.54
N SER A 202 -5.34 3.80 -27.32
CA SER A 202 -4.40 4.89 -27.01
C SER A 202 -3.40 5.03 -28.15
N TYR A 203 -3.12 6.26 -28.54
CA TYR A 203 -2.18 6.62 -29.59
C TYR A 203 -1.13 7.57 -29.03
N TRP A 204 0.02 7.63 -29.68
CA TRP A 204 1.04 8.64 -29.43
C TRP A 204 1.16 9.52 -30.66
N GLN A 205 1.15 10.83 -30.46
CA GLN A 205 1.47 11.77 -31.53
C GLN A 205 2.86 11.42 -32.07
N LYS A 206 2.97 11.29 -33.39
CA LYS A 206 4.24 11.04 -34.06
C LYS A 206 5.08 12.32 -33.96
N ILE A 207 6.31 12.21 -33.45
CA ILE A 207 7.26 13.33 -33.50
C ILE A 207 7.60 13.54 -34.98
N THR A 208 7.07 14.60 -35.57
CA THR A 208 7.53 15.10 -36.87
C THR A 208 8.74 15.96 -36.58
N ASN A 209 9.94 15.43 -36.83
CA ASN A 209 11.11 16.30 -36.96
C ASN A 209 10.80 17.25 -38.12
N ALA A 210 10.64 18.54 -37.83
CA ALA A 210 10.75 19.54 -38.88
C ALA A 210 12.18 19.47 -39.41
N GLU A 211 12.33 19.25 -40.72
CA GLU A 211 13.57 19.51 -41.43
C GLU A 211 13.97 20.98 -41.31
#